data_AF-A0A2I0PMU5-F1
#
_entry.id   AF-A0A2I0PMU5-F1
#
_cell.length_a   1.000
_cell.length_b   1.000
_cell.length_c   1.000
_cell.angle_alpha   90.00
_cell.angle_beta   90.00
_cell.angle_gamma   90.00
#
_symmetry.space_group_name_H-M   'P 1'
#
loop_
_entity.id
_entity.type
_entity.pdbx_description
1 polymer ?
#
loop_
_entity_poly.entity_id
_entity_poly.type
_entity_poly.pdbx_seq_one_letter_code
_entity_poly.pdbx_strand_id
1 'polypeptide(L)'
;MMWTPLFLKTDKMNVLVLGAGEVGERRASRFIQAGAEVIVTGGKISDNLQKLGAIAKPINEIEILVEWADLVVLASGDGEMNNKVANLAGEKLLNRADAPLEGNVIVPTTFSIADAQISIFTGGKSPLMARMLRKKIQSIITTEDILKIELQDYSRTKLKECIANQKLRRDYLYQISNDSEINKCLQENNLEKARGLVNSFIKKLNDSDLKINKSNHISESQDEFYKSQNSNNKGSMNQNSKNIGEDSF
;
A
#
# COMPACT_ATOMS: atom_id res chain seq x y z
N MET A 1 -12.50 6.58 19.29
CA MET A 1 -13.03 6.97 17.95
C MET A 1 -13.48 5.70 17.25
N MET A 2 -14.61 5.71 16.54
CA MET A 2 -15.20 4.52 15.89
C MET A 2 -14.87 4.43 14.39
N TRP A 3 -13.76 5.03 13.94
CA TRP A 3 -13.38 5.09 12.53
C TRP A 3 -12.03 4.40 12.30
N THR A 4 -11.95 3.57 11.27
CA THR A 4 -10.70 2.92 10.84
C THR A 4 -10.32 3.46 9.45
N PRO A 5 -9.12 4.03 9.27
CA PRO A 5 -8.68 4.51 7.96
C PRO A 5 -8.38 3.31 7.05
N LEU A 6 -9.04 3.27 5.90
CA LEU A 6 -8.89 2.21 4.89
C LEU A 6 -8.86 2.86 3.51
N PHE A 7 -8.19 2.20 2.56
CA PHE A 7 -8.35 2.49 1.13
C PHE A 7 -9.41 1.54 0.55
N LEU A 8 -10.41 2.11 -0.11
CA LEU A 8 -11.45 1.36 -0.81
C LEU A 8 -11.12 1.34 -2.30
N LYS A 9 -11.07 0.14 -2.90
CA LYS A 9 -10.95 0.00 -4.36
C LYS A 9 -12.32 0.29 -4.99
N THR A 10 -12.39 1.31 -5.84
CA THR A 10 -13.64 1.76 -6.47
C THR A 10 -13.66 1.55 -7.98
N ASP A 11 -12.65 0.90 -8.55
CA ASP A 11 -12.65 0.51 -9.96
C ASP A 11 -13.88 -0.34 -10.28
N LYS A 12 -14.70 0.13 -11.23
CA LYS A 12 -16.00 -0.45 -11.65
C LYS A 12 -17.07 -0.54 -10.56
N MET A 13 -16.90 0.19 -9.45
CA MET A 13 -17.91 0.29 -8.41
C MET A 13 -19.04 1.22 -8.87
N ASN A 14 -20.30 0.85 -8.60
CA ASN A 14 -21.45 1.68 -8.91
C ASN A 14 -21.60 2.76 -7.83
N VAL A 15 -21.44 4.03 -8.23
CA VAL A 15 -21.53 5.18 -7.33
C VAL A 15 -22.68 6.08 -7.75
N LEU A 16 -23.67 6.21 -6.88
CA LEU A 16 -24.73 7.20 -7.02
C LEU A 16 -24.34 8.47 -6.28
N VAL A 17 -24.38 9.61 -6.97
CA VAL A 17 -24.23 10.94 -6.37
C VAL A 17 -25.56 11.69 -6.46
N LEU A 18 -26.17 11.96 -5.32
CA LEU A 18 -27.33 12.84 -5.21
C LEU A 18 -26.86 14.29 -5.07
N GLY A 19 -27.20 15.13 -6.05
CA GLY A 19 -26.86 16.55 -6.11
C GLY A 19 -25.79 16.85 -7.15
N ALA A 20 -26.08 17.79 -8.06
CA ALA A 20 -25.17 18.23 -9.12
C ALA A 20 -24.48 19.58 -8.83
N GLY A 21 -24.49 20.03 -7.57
CA GLY A 21 -23.76 21.23 -7.13
C GLY A 21 -22.25 20.99 -7.01
N GLU A 22 -21.50 22.03 -6.62
CA GLU A 22 -20.03 21.98 -6.50
C GLU A 22 -19.52 20.77 -5.69
N VAL A 23 -20.19 20.45 -4.58
CA VAL A 23 -19.84 19.31 -3.73
C VAL A 23 -20.03 17.99 -4.48
N GLY A 24 -21.18 17.82 -5.13
CA GLY A 24 -21.53 16.61 -5.88
C GLY A 24 -20.59 16.41 -7.07
N GLU A 25 -20.35 17.43 -7.89
CA GLU A 25 -19.45 17.33 -9.03
C GLU A 25 -18.02 16.96 -8.61
N ARG A 26 -17.52 17.58 -7.54
CA ARG A 26 -16.20 17.26 -7.00
C ARG A 26 -16.12 15.83 -6.50
N ARG A 27 -17.18 15.27 -5.90
CA ARG A 27 -17.21 13.87 -5.44
C ARG A 27 -17.27 12.93 -6.64
N ALA A 28 -18.19 13.17 -7.56
CA ALA A 28 -18.34 12.40 -8.79
C ALA A 28 -17.03 12.30 -9.57
N SER A 29 -16.37 13.45 -9.83
CA SER A 29 -15.08 13.50 -10.52
C SER A 29 -14.01 12.63 -9.85
N ARG A 30 -13.94 12.63 -8.51
CA ARG A 30 -12.96 11.81 -7.77
C ARG A 30 -13.21 10.32 -7.92
N PHE A 31 -14.46 9.88 -7.91
CA PHE A 31 -14.80 8.46 -8.10
C PHE A 31 -14.58 8.01 -9.55
N ILE A 32 -14.95 8.85 -10.52
CA ILE A 32 -14.68 8.60 -11.95
C ILE A 32 -13.18 8.43 -12.22
N GLN A 33 -12.34 9.34 -11.68
CA GLN A 33 -10.89 9.25 -11.83
C GLN A 33 -10.30 7.98 -11.19
N ALA A 34 -11.01 7.38 -10.23
CA ALA A 34 -10.66 6.13 -9.59
C ALA A 34 -11.31 4.90 -10.27
N GLY A 35 -11.91 5.08 -11.45
CA GLY A 35 -12.48 4.01 -12.28
C GLY A 35 -13.92 3.62 -11.95
N ALA A 36 -14.63 4.36 -11.09
CA ALA A 36 -16.01 4.05 -10.73
C ALA A 36 -16.99 4.37 -11.87
N GLU A 37 -18.10 3.64 -11.90
CA GLU A 37 -19.26 3.97 -12.74
C GLU A 37 -20.12 4.95 -11.95
N VAL A 38 -20.23 6.20 -12.43
CA VAL A 38 -20.87 7.27 -11.66
C VAL A 38 -22.14 7.78 -12.33
N ILE A 39 -23.25 7.65 -11.60
CA ILE A 39 -24.51 8.31 -11.92
C ILE A 39 -24.71 9.50 -11.00
N VAL A 40 -25.08 10.64 -11.57
CA VAL A 40 -25.46 11.85 -10.83
C VAL A 40 -26.94 12.15 -11.06
N THR A 41 -27.66 12.44 -9.98
CA THR A 41 -29.09 12.82 -10.04
C THR A 41 -29.37 14.05 -9.18
N GLY A 42 -30.57 14.63 -9.29
CA GLY A 42 -30.98 15.79 -8.50
C GLY A 42 -30.42 17.14 -9.00
N GLY A 43 -30.09 17.24 -10.30
CA GLY A 43 -29.69 18.51 -10.92
C GLY A 43 -29.04 18.33 -12.29
N LYS A 44 -28.69 19.45 -12.94
CA LYS A 44 -27.95 19.45 -14.21
C LYS A 44 -26.45 19.36 -13.91
N ILE A 45 -25.79 18.34 -14.45
CA ILE A 45 -24.33 18.22 -14.38
C ILE A 45 -23.63 19.06 -15.44
N SER A 46 -22.44 19.57 -15.11
CA SER A 46 -21.60 20.33 -16.03
C SER A 46 -21.10 19.48 -17.21
N ASP A 47 -20.82 20.15 -18.33
CA ASP A 47 -20.24 19.50 -19.52
C ASP A 47 -18.90 18.85 -19.23
N ASN A 48 -18.12 19.42 -18.30
CA ASN A 48 -16.85 18.85 -17.87
C ASN A 48 -17.05 17.52 -17.17
N LEU A 49 -18.06 17.42 -16.29
CA LEU A 49 -18.34 16.18 -15.58
C LEU A 49 -18.89 15.09 -16.51
N GLN A 50 -19.70 15.47 -17.51
CA GLN A 50 -20.14 14.56 -18.57
C GLN A 50 -18.96 14.02 -19.39
N LYS A 51 -18.03 14.90 -19.80
CA LYS A 51 -16.81 14.50 -20.53
C LYS A 51 -15.91 13.57 -19.72
N LEU A 52 -15.92 13.68 -18.40
CA LEU A 52 -15.20 12.76 -17.53
C LEU A 52 -15.85 11.38 -17.48
N GLY A 53 -17.13 11.25 -17.83
CA GLY A 53 -17.86 9.97 -17.86
C GLY A 53 -19.04 9.87 -16.90
N ALA A 54 -19.46 10.97 -16.26
CA ALA A 54 -20.67 10.95 -15.43
C ALA A 54 -21.92 10.82 -16.28
N ILE A 55 -22.86 10.00 -15.81
CA ILE A 55 -24.18 9.84 -16.43
C ILE A 55 -25.20 10.62 -15.60
N ALA A 56 -25.95 11.52 -16.23
CA ALA A 56 -27.07 12.19 -15.58
C ALA A 56 -28.33 11.32 -15.64
N LYS A 57 -29.03 11.17 -14.51
CA LYS A 57 -30.32 10.48 -14.44
C LYS A 57 -31.37 11.31 -13.70
N PRO A 58 -32.65 11.21 -14.09
CA PRO A 58 -33.70 12.00 -13.46
C PRO A 58 -33.96 11.52 -12.03
N ILE A 59 -34.37 12.45 -11.16
CA ILE A 59 -34.52 12.20 -9.72
C ILE A 59 -35.72 11.29 -9.40
N ASN A 60 -36.68 11.17 -10.31
CA ASN A 60 -37.81 10.26 -10.14
C ASN A 60 -37.41 8.77 -10.23
N GLU A 61 -36.22 8.45 -10.74
CA GLU A 61 -35.66 7.09 -10.76
C GLU A 61 -34.90 6.75 -9.46
N ILE A 62 -34.94 7.61 -8.43
CA ILE A 62 -34.05 7.52 -7.25
C ILE A 62 -34.03 6.14 -6.57
N GLU A 63 -35.17 5.47 -6.46
CA GLU A 63 -35.27 4.14 -5.83
C GLU A 63 -34.48 3.09 -6.62
N ILE A 64 -34.61 3.09 -7.95
CA ILE A 64 -33.86 2.21 -8.87
C ILE A 64 -32.36 2.54 -8.82
N LEU A 65 -32.02 3.83 -8.79
CA LEU A 65 -30.63 4.28 -8.75
C LEU A 65 -29.93 3.90 -7.43
N VAL A 66 -30.66 3.96 -6.30
CA VAL A 66 -30.13 3.53 -5.00
C VAL A 66 -29.94 2.02 -4.96
N GLU A 67 -30.85 1.25 -5.56
CA GLU A 67 -30.71 -0.21 -5.67
C GLU A 67 -29.48 -0.60 -6.49
N TRP A 68 -29.23 0.08 -7.61
CA TRP A 68 -28.07 -0.12 -8.50
C TRP A 68 -26.72 0.20 -7.83
N ALA A 69 -26.69 1.12 -6.87
CA ALA A 69 -25.45 1.64 -6.30
C ALA A 69 -24.83 0.72 -5.24
N ASP A 70 -23.50 0.58 -5.27
CA ASP A 70 -22.73 0.03 -4.14
C ASP A 70 -22.44 1.10 -3.09
N LEU A 71 -22.23 2.34 -3.56
CA LEU A 71 -21.95 3.53 -2.76
C LEU A 71 -22.89 4.68 -3.13
N VAL A 72 -23.58 5.21 -2.12
CA VAL A 72 -24.45 6.37 -2.24
C VAL A 72 -23.76 7.60 -1.62
N VAL A 73 -23.68 8.69 -2.37
CA VAL A 73 -23.08 9.96 -1.95
C VAL A 73 -24.16 11.03 -1.93
N LEU A 74 -24.49 11.52 -0.73
CA LEU A 74 -25.48 12.57 -0.52
C LEU A 74 -24.79 13.94 -0.48
N ALA A 75 -25.03 14.73 -1.52
CA ALA A 75 -24.42 16.05 -1.73
C ALA A 75 -25.45 17.08 -2.25
N SER A 76 -26.74 16.83 -2.05
CA SER A 76 -27.81 17.78 -2.37
C SER A 76 -27.96 18.82 -1.27
N GLY A 77 -28.42 20.03 -1.65
CA GLY A 77 -28.86 21.06 -0.71
C GLY A 77 -30.24 20.77 -0.09
N ASP A 78 -30.96 19.78 -0.63
CA ASP A 78 -32.24 19.31 -0.09
C ASP A 78 -32.00 18.24 1.00
N GLY A 79 -32.12 18.66 2.26
CA GLY A 79 -31.93 17.78 3.41
C GLY A 79 -33.01 16.71 3.56
N GLU A 80 -34.25 16.98 3.15
CA GLU A 80 -35.33 16.00 3.19
C GLU A 80 -35.06 14.88 2.18
N MET A 81 -34.64 15.25 0.96
CA MET A 81 -34.22 14.27 -0.04
C MET A 81 -32.99 13.48 0.42
N ASN A 82 -31.97 14.12 1.03
CA ASN A 82 -30.83 13.39 1.58
C ASN A 82 -31.29 12.34 2.61
N ASN A 83 -32.19 12.70 3.54
CA ASN A 83 -32.70 11.76 4.54
C ASN A 83 -33.52 10.63 3.89
N LYS A 84 -34.37 10.93 2.90
CA LYS A 84 -35.11 9.91 2.13
C LYS A 84 -34.14 8.90 1.52
N VAL A 85 -33.12 9.38 0.83
CA VAL A 85 -32.15 8.53 0.11
C VAL A 85 -31.23 7.78 1.08
N ALA A 86 -30.87 8.37 2.22
CA ALA A 86 -30.13 7.68 3.28
C ALA A 86 -30.91 6.45 3.80
N ASN A 87 -32.22 6.60 4.04
CA ASN A 87 -33.07 5.50 4.46
C ASN A 87 -33.20 4.42 3.37
N LEU A 88 -33.30 4.81 2.10
CA LEU A 88 -33.35 3.87 0.98
C LEU A 88 -32.03 3.09 0.81
N ALA A 89 -30.89 3.68 1.15
CA ALA A 89 -29.59 3.04 0.99
C ALA A 89 -29.41 1.80 1.88
N GLY A 90 -30.08 1.72 3.03
CA GLY A 90 -29.99 0.59 3.96
C GLY A 90 -28.55 0.32 4.39
N GLU A 91 -28.08 -0.92 4.21
CA GLU A 91 -26.73 -1.36 4.59
C GLU A 91 -25.63 -1.01 3.56
N LYS A 92 -25.97 -0.30 2.48
CA LYS A 92 -24.98 0.11 1.46
C LYS A 92 -23.95 1.07 2.03
N LEU A 93 -22.86 1.27 1.29
CA LEU A 93 -21.92 2.33 1.62
C LEU A 93 -22.63 3.68 1.42
N LEU A 94 -22.57 4.54 2.43
CA LEU A 94 -23.26 5.81 2.49
C LEU A 94 -22.27 6.89 2.92
N ASN A 95 -21.98 7.80 2.00
CA ASN A 95 -21.28 9.05 2.29
C ASN A 95 -22.26 10.21 2.35
N ARG A 96 -22.30 10.91 3.48
CA ARG A 96 -23.07 12.14 3.66
C ARG A 96 -22.17 13.35 3.66
N ALA A 97 -22.33 14.25 2.71
CA ALA A 97 -21.56 15.50 2.68
C ALA A 97 -22.15 16.57 3.61
N ASP A 98 -23.47 16.52 3.83
CA ASP A 98 -24.24 17.37 4.74
C ASP A 98 -24.02 17.02 6.21
N ALA A 99 -24.06 15.73 6.54
CA ALA A 99 -23.89 15.20 7.89
C ALA A 99 -22.90 14.02 7.89
N PRO A 100 -21.57 14.27 7.83
CA PRO A 100 -20.57 13.21 7.62
C PRO A 100 -20.59 12.06 8.62
N LEU A 101 -21.07 12.29 9.84
CA LEU A 101 -21.12 11.26 10.89
C LEU A 101 -22.41 10.41 10.85
N GLU A 102 -23.38 10.75 9.99
CA GLU A 102 -24.62 10.01 9.78
C GLU A 102 -24.54 9.03 8.58
N GLY A 103 -23.33 8.78 8.07
CA GLY A 103 -23.05 7.73 7.09
C GLY A 103 -22.01 6.73 7.63
N ASN A 104 -21.73 5.67 6.87
CA ASN A 104 -20.72 4.66 7.21
C ASN A 104 -19.43 4.82 6.38
N VAL A 105 -19.37 5.76 5.43
CA VAL A 105 -18.18 6.09 4.65
C VAL A 105 -17.84 7.58 4.76
N ILE A 106 -16.58 7.87 5.10
CA ILE A 106 -16.01 9.21 5.07
C ILE A 106 -15.17 9.37 3.81
N VAL A 107 -15.47 10.40 3.01
CA VAL A 107 -14.58 10.83 1.91
C VAL A 107 -13.83 12.10 2.34
N PRO A 108 -12.62 11.97 2.90
CA PRO A 108 -11.91 13.09 3.50
C PRO A 108 -11.30 14.05 2.45
N THR A 109 -10.63 15.08 2.97
CA THR A 109 -9.67 15.86 2.18
C THR A 109 -8.49 14.96 1.87
N THR A 110 -8.24 14.70 0.57
CA THR A 110 -7.15 13.84 0.10
C THR A 110 -6.37 14.54 -0.99
N PHE A 111 -5.08 14.26 -1.05
CA PHE A 111 -4.22 14.65 -2.16
C PHE A 111 -3.25 13.52 -2.48
N SER A 112 -2.70 13.56 -3.69
CA SER A 112 -1.65 12.64 -4.13
C SER A 112 -0.46 13.45 -4.63
N ILE A 113 0.74 12.92 -4.41
CA ILE A 113 2.00 13.38 -5.00
C ILE A 113 2.67 12.14 -5.56
N ALA A 114 2.69 12.02 -6.90
CA ALA A 114 3.04 10.77 -7.58
C ALA A 114 2.29 9.58 -6.93
N ASP A 115 3.02 8.56 -6.48
CA ASP A 115 2.46 7.34 -5.88
C ASP A 115 2.06 7.48 -4.40
N ALA A 116 2.35 8.62 -3.76
CA ALA A 116 1.99 8.86 -2.37
C ALA A 116 0.62 9.51 -2.26
N GLN A 117 -0.34 8.82 -1.63
CA GLN A 117 -1.68 9.35 -1.36
C GLN A 117 -1.91 9.57 0.14
N ILE A 118 -2.43 10.75 0.51
CA ILE A 118 -2.64 11.16 1.89
C ILE A 118 -4.08 11.65 2.07
N SER A 119 -4.78 11.07 3.05
CA SER A 119 -6.14 11.42 3.45
C SER A 119 -6.16 11.97 4.88
N ILE A 120 -6.82 13.11 5.09
CA ILE A 120 -6.87 13.81 6.38
C ILE A 120 -8.31 13.90 6.87
N PHE A 121 -8.58 13.24 7.99
CA PHE A 121 -9.86 13.29 8.69
C PHE A 121 -9.69 13.90 10.08
N THR A 122 -10.41 14.99 10.36
CA THR A 122 -10.36 15.70 11.64
C THR A 122 -11.47 15.27 12.61
N GLY A 123 -12.06 14.09 12.40
CA GLY A 123 -13.21 13.63 13.18
C GLY A 123 -14.47 14.45 12.95
N GLY A 124 -14.61 15.08 11.77
CA GLY A 124 -15.70 16.01 11.45
C GLY A 124 -15.58 17.40 12.10
N LYS A 125 -14.59 17.63 12.97
CA LYS A 125 -14.51 18.85 13.79
C LYS A 125 -14.20 20.13 13.01
N SER A 126 -13.35 20.04 11.99
CA SER A 126 -12.95 21.22 11.23
C SER A 126 -12.49 20.87 9.80
N PRO A 127 -13.33 21.14 8.80
CA PRO A 127 -12.94 21.07 7.39
C PRO A 127 -11.84 22.08 7.04
N LEU A 128 -11.83 23.25 7.67
CA LEU A 128 -10.80 24.27 7.48
C LEU A 128 -9.43 23.75 7.91
N MET A 129 -9.33 23.15 9.11
CA MET A 129 -8.07 22.57 9.58
C MET A 129 -7.61 21.40 8.71
N ALA A 130 -8.53 20.57 8.19
CA ALA A 130 -8.16 19.51 7.24
C ALA A 130 -7.51 20.08 5.97
N ARG A 131 -8.02 21.20 5.44
CA ARG A 131 -7.44 21.91 4.29
C ARG A 131 -6.08 22.54 4.61
N MET A 132 -5.92 23.13 5.79
CA MET A 132 -4.64 23.70 6.23
C MET A 132 -3.57 22.62 6.41
N LEU A 133 -3.91 21.52 7.07
CA LEU A 133 -3.02 20.38 7.23
C LEU A 133 -2.64 19.76 5.88
N ARG A 134 -3.58 19.65 4.94
CA ARG A 134 -3.27 19.24 3.57
C ARG A 134 -2.16 20.10 2.97
N LYS A 135 -2.30 21.43 3.00
CA LYS A 135 -1.29 22.34 2.43
C LYS A 135 0.07 22.17 3.11
N LYS A 136 0.08 22.05 4.45
CA LYS A 136 1.31 21.87 5.24
C LYS A 136 2.01 20.55 4.93
N ILE A 137 1.27 19.44 4.86
CA ILE A 137 1.86 18.13 4.55
C ILE A 137 2.32 18.09 3.09
N GLN A 138 1.53 18.67 2.18
CA GLN A 138 1.90 18.74 0.77
C GLN A 138 3.20 19.53 0.55
N SER A 139 3.46 20.58 1.34
CA SER A 139 4.68 21.40 1.20
C SER A 139 5.95 20.76 1.75
N ILE A 140 5.85 19.71 2.58
CA ILE A 140 7.02 19.03 3.16
C ILE A 140 7.42 17.78 2.38
N ILE A 141 6.55 17.23 1.54
CA ILE A 141 6.87 16.08 0.70
C ILE A 141 7.70 16.58 -0.48
N THR A 142 8.89 16.02 -0.63
CA THR A 142 9.89 16.44 -1.62
C THR A 142 9.95 15.49 -2.81
N THR A 143 10.57 15.94 -3.91
CA THR A 143 10.91 15.04 -5.03
C THR A 143 11.82 13.89 -4.58
N GLU A 144 12.73 14.16 -3.64
CA GLU A 144 13.61 13.12 -3.06
C GLU A 144 12.80 12.01 -2.39
N ASP A 145 11.73 12.33 -1.66
CA ASP A 145 10.84 11.33 -1.04
C ASP A 145 10.17 10.43 -2.09
N ILE A 146 9.74 11.00 -3.21
CA ILE A 146 9.15 10.25 -4.31
C ILE A 146 10.18 9.32 -4.96
N LEU A 147 11.38 9.83 -5.26
CA LEU A 147 12.45 9.01 -5.81
C LEU A 147 12.89 7.89 -4.87
N LYS A 148 12.85 8.12 -3.54
CA LYS A 148 13.08 7.07 -2.54
C LYS A 148 12.02 5.97 -2.60
N ILE A 149 10.74 6.31 -2.79
CA ILE A 149 9.67 5.31 -2.96
C ILE A 149 9.96 4.45 -4.20
N GLU A 150 10.25 5.08 -5.34
CA GLU A 150 10.57 4.37 -6.58
C GLU A 150 11.81 3.47 -6.45
N LEU A 151 12.88 3.98 -5.82
CA LEU A 151 14.10 3.21 -5.60
C LEU A 151 13.85 2.03 -4.65
N GLN A 152 13.03 2.21 -3.61
CA GLN A 152 12.67 1.14 -2.68
C GLN A 152 11.86 0.04 -3.35
N ASP A 153 10.96 0.39 -4.27
CA ASP A 153 10.23 -0.61 -5.04
C ASP A 153 11.14 -1.40 -5.98
N TYR A 154 12.01 -0.70 -6.72
CA TYR A 154 13.05 -1.32 -7.55
C TYR A 154 13.94 -2.27 -6.73
N SER A 155 14.45 -1.78 -5.60
CA SER A 155 15.34 -2.54 -4.71
C SER A 155 14.65 -3.78 -4.15
N ARG A 156 13.37 -3.66 -3.76
CA ARG A 156 12.56 -4.78 -3.26
C ARG A 156 12.39 -5.85 -4.34
N THR A 157 12.14 -5.45 -5.57
CA THR A 157 12.00 -6.37 -6.71
C THR A 157 13.31 -7.12 -6.96
N LYS A 158 14.45 -6.42 -7.01
CA LYS A 158 15.76 -7.06 -7.18
C LYS A 158 16.17 -7.97 -6.04
N LEU A 159 15.94 -7.56 -4.79
CA LEU A 159 16.23 -8.41 -3.64
C LEU A 159 15.35 -9.67 -3.60
N LYS A 160 14.11 -9.63 -4.12
CA LYS A 160 13.26 -10.84 -4.24
C LYS A 160 13.80 -11.85 -5.25
N GLU A 161 14.49 -11.40 -6.29
CA GLU A 161 15.07 -12.28 -7.32
C GLU A 161 16.24 -13.12 -6.76
N CYS A 162 16.99 -12.61 -5.79
CA CYS A 162 18.21 -13.27 -5.28
C CYS A 162 18.17 -13.71 -3.81
N ILE A 163 17.32 -13.11 -2.96
CA ILE A 163 17.27 -13.39 -1.52
C ILE A 163 15.93 -14.00 -1.13
N ALA A 164 15.90 -15.28 -0.76
CA ALA A 164 14.67 -15.96 -0.35
C ALA A 164 14.14 -15.50 1.03
N ASN A 165 15.04 -15.15 1.97
CA ASN A 165 14.68 -14.80 3.34
C ASN A 165 14.06 -13.39 3.45
N GLN A 166 12.81 -13.30 3.91
CA GLN A 166 12.09 -12.03 4.04
C GLN A 166 12.70 -11.06 5.08
N LYS A 167 13.19 -11.58 6.21
CA LYS A 167 13.81 -10.75 7.25
C LYS A 167 15.08 -10.09 6.68
N LEU A 168 15.90 -10.87 5.99
CA LEU A 168 17.14 -10.40 5.40
C LEU A 168 16.89 -9.35 4.30
N ARG A 169 15.91 -9.57 3.42
CA ARG A 169 15.49 -8.55 2.43
C ARG A 169 15.14 -7.22 3.07
N ARG A 170 14.38 -7.25 4.17
CA ARG A 170 13.99 -6.03 4.89
C ARG A 170 15.22 -5.32 5.46
N ASP A 171 16.13 -6.07 6.07
CA ASP A 171 17.35 -5.51 6.66
C ASP A 171 18.23 -4.85 5.58
N TYR A 172 18.32 -5.41 4.36
CA TYR A 172 18.98 -4.77 3.22
C TYR A 172 18.26 -3.54 2.66
N LEU A 173 16.93 -3.54 2.62
CA LEU A 173 16.18 -2.35 2.20
C LEU A 173 16.46 -1.15 3.13
N TYR A 174 16.65 -1.39 4.44
CA TYR A 174 17.09 -0.36 5.37
C TYR A 174 18.52 0.11 5.11
N GLN A 175 19.45 -0.80 4.80
CA GLN A 175 20.82 -0.42 4.44
C GLN A 175 20.84 0.46 3.18
N ILE A 176 20.14 0.05 2.13
CA ILE A 176 19.98 0.82 0.89
C ILE A 176 19.38 2.21 1.16
N SER A 177 18.34 2.29 2.02
CA SER A 177 17.70 3.57 2.35
C SER A 177 18.62 4.54 3.11
N ASN A 178 19.58 4.01 3.86
CA ASN A 178 20.49 4.80 4.70
C ASN A 178 21.87 5.01 4.06
N ASP A 179 22.09 4.51 2.85
CA ASP A 179 23.34 4.66 2.14
C ASP A 179 23.53 6.12 1.67
N SER A 180 24.67 6.71 2.02
CA SER A 180 24.93 8.14 1.78
C SER A 180 25.17 8.45 0.31
N GLU A 181 25.78 7.55 -0.46
CA GLU A 181 26.03 7.75 -1.89
C GLU A 181 24.73 7.64 -2.69
N ILE A 182 23.88 6.67 -2.34
CA ILE A 182 22.54 6.53 -2.92
C ILE A 182 21.72 7.79 -2.62
N ASN A 183 21.65 8.22 -1.36
CA ASN A 183 20.89 9.41 -0.99
C ASN A 183 21.39 10.67 -1.70
N LYS A 184 22.71 10.82 -1.86
CA LYS A 184 23.28 11.91 -2.67
C LYS A 184 22.81 11.87 -4.12
N CYS A 185 22.78 10.69 -4.75
CA CYS A 185 22.26 10.57 -6.11
C CYS A 185 20.79 10.96 -6.22
N LEU A 186 19.97 10.62 -5.21
CA LEU A 186 18.55 11.00 -5.18
C LEU A 186 18.37 12.51 -4.99
N GLN A 187 19.19 13.15 -4.15
CA GLN A 187 19.22 14.61 -3.99
C GLN A 187 19.59 15.33 -5.29
N GLU A 188 20.47 14.73 -6.10
CA GLU A 188 20.84 15.21 -7.45
C GLU A 188 19.81 14.84 -8.53
N ASN A 189 18.64 14.27 -8.16
CA ASN A 189 17.59 13.74 -9.05
C ASN A 189 18.09 12.67 -10.04
N ASN A 190 19.13 11.91 -9.68
CA ASN A 190 19.74 10.89 -10.53
C ASN A 190 19.35 9.47 -10.09
N LEU A 191 18.10 9.10 -10.38
CA LEU A 191 17.54 7.79 -10.04
C LEU A 191 18.30 6.63 -10.71
N GLU A 192 18.73 6.80 -11.96
CA GLU A 192 19.47 5.75 -12.69
C GLU A 192 20.82 5.42 -12.04
N LYS A 193 21.57 6.44 -11.61
CA LYS A 193 22.81 6.22 -10.87
C LYS A 193 22.55 5.54 -9.52
N ALA A 194 21.50 5.93 -8.81
CA ALA A 194 21.09 5.28 -7.56
C ALA A 194 20.73 3.79 -7.79
N ARG A 195 20.00 3.47 -8.86
CA ARG A 195 19.72 2.07 -9.28
C ARG A 195 21.01 1.30 -9.57
N GLY A 196 21.99 1.93 -10.21
CA GLY A 196 23.32 1.34 -10.44
C GLY A 196 24.07 1.00 -9.15
N LEU A 197 24.00 1.87 -8.14
CA LEU A 197 24.57 1.62 -6.81
C LEU A 197 23.84 0.47 -6.10
N VAL A 198 22.51 0.40 -6.18
CA VAL A 198 21.72 -0.73 -5.65
C VAL A 198 22.14 -2.05 -6.31
N ASN A 199 22.29 -2.09 -7.63
CA ASN A 199 22.74 -3.29 -8.34
C ASN A 199 24.15 -3.71 -7.89
N SER A 200 25.03 -2.75 -7.68
CA SER A 200 26.39 -3.00 -7.19
C SER A 200 26.39 -3.53 -5.76
N PHE A 201 25.51 -2.99 -4.90
CA PHE A 201 25.29 -3.48 -3.54
C PHE A 201 24.81 -4.94 -3.55
N ILE A 202 23.78 -5.25 -4.35
CA ILE A 202 23.23 -6.61 -4.46
C ILE A 202 24.25 -7.60 -5.03
N LYS A 203 25.04 -7.19 -6.02
CA LYS A 203 26.11 -8.03 -6.57
C LYS A 203 27.14 -8.42 -5.49
N LYS A 204 27.54 -7.46 -4.64
CA LYS A 204 28.47 -7.72 -3.53
C LYS A 204 27.91 -8.74 -2.54
N LEU A 205 26.60 -8.73 -2.28
CA LEU A 205 25.94 -9.71 -1.40
C LEU A 205 26.06 -11.14 -1.96
N ASN A 206 25.77 -11.31 -3.25
CA ASN A 206 25.92 -12.61 -3.91
C ASN A 206 27.38 -13.11 -3.88
N ASP A 207 28.34 -12.21 -4.10
CA ASP A 207 29.76 -12.54 -4.06
C ASP A 207 30.22 -12.90 -2.63
N SER A 208 29.64 -12.31 -1.58
CA SER A 208 29.90 -12.69 -0.18
C SER A 208 29.27 -14.02 0.21
N ASP A 209 28.04 -14.31 -0.22
CA ASP A 209 27.39 -15.62 0.02
C ASP A 209 28.12 -16.74 -0.74
N LEU A 210 28.61 -16.47 -1.95
CA LEU A 210 29.49 -17.39 -2.70
C LEU A 210 30.83 -17.62 -1.99
N LYS A 211 31.39 -16.61 -1.31
CA LYS A 211 32.63 -16.77 -0.53
C LYS A 211 32.40 -17.57 0.76
N ILE A 212 31.29 -17.37 1.46
CA ILE A 212 30.91 -18.15 2.66
C ILE A 212 30.72 -19.62 2.28
N ASN A 213 30.02 -19.91 1.18
CA ASN A 213 29.84 -21.28 0.70
C ASN A 213 31.15 -21.93 0.22
N LYS A 214 32.08 -21.17 -0.39
CA LYS A 214 33.40 -21.69 -0.77
C LYS A 214 34.32 -21.93 0.43
N SER A 215 34.26 -21.10 1.47
CA SER A 215 35.09 -21.29 2.67
C SER A 215 34.62 -22.47 3.53
N ASN A 216 33.31 -22.72 3.60
CA ASN A 216 32.76 -23.94 4.22
C ASN A 216 33.15 -25.22 3.46
N HIS A 217 33.20 -25.17 2.13
CA HIS A 217 33.66 -26.33 1.33
C HIS A 217 35.16 -26.63 1.50
N ILE A 218 35.99 -25.60 1.70
CA ILE A 218 37.42 -25.77 1.95
C ILE A 218 37.65 -26.37 3.35
N SER A 219 36.89 -25.96 4.37
CA SER A 219 37.00 -26.55 5.72
C SER A 219 36.54 -28.02 5.76
N GLU A 220 35.46 -28.38 5.06
CA GLU A 220 35.00 -29.79 4.99
C GLU A 220 36.00 -30.69 4.27
N SER A 221 36.65 -30.20 3.21
CA SER A 221 37.69 -30.96 2.50
C SER A 221 38.97 -31.18 3.31
N GLN A 222 39.31 -30.26 4.23
CA GLN A 222 40.44 -30.43 5.14
C GLN A 222 40.11 -31.42 6.28
N ASP A 223 38.88 -31.40 6.80
CA ASP A 223 38.43 -32.34 7.82
C ASP A 223 38.30 -33.79 7.30
N GLU A 224 37.89 -33.99 6.05
CA GLU A 224 37.89 -35.32 5.40
C GLU A 224 39.31 -35.84 5.14
N PHE A 225 40.24 -34.95 4.75
CA PHE A 225 41.65 -35.31 4.58
C PHE A 225 42.28 -35.75 5.91
N TYR A 226 42.01 -35.03 7.01
CA TYR A 226 42.49 -35.39 8.35
C TYR A 226 41.85 -36.67 8.91
N LYS A 227 40.57 -36.94 8.62
CA LYS A 227 39.90 -38.20 9.02
C LYS A 227 40.44 -39.41 8.27
N SER A 228 40.78 -39.28 6.99
CA SER A 228 41.35 -40.37 6.19
C SER A 228 42.74 -40.85 6.66
N GLN A 229 43.51 -39.96 7.29
CA GLN A 229 44.85 -40.29 7.82
C GLN A 229 44.78 -40.97 9.21
N ASN A 230 43.70 -40.75 9.97
CA ASN A 230 43.55 -41.30 11.33
C ASN A 230 42.78 -42.63 11.40
N SER A 231 42.12 -43.07 10.33
CA SER A 231 41.38 -44.34 10.30
C SER A 231 42.25 -45.59 10.10
N ASN A 232 43.55 -45.44 9.80
CA ASN A 232 44.45 -46.57 9.54
C ASN A 232 45.20 -47.12 10.77
N ASN A 233 44.89 -46.67 12.00
CA ASN A 233 45.73 -47.01 13.17
C ASN A 233 45.02 -47.52 14.43
N LYS A 234 43.78 -48.01 14.35
CA LYS A 234 43.13 -48.67 15.51
C LYS A 234 42.26 -49.85 15.09
N GLY A 235 42.88 -51.03 15.04
CA GLY A 235 42.20 -52.32 14.96
C GLY A 235 42.92 -53.37 15.79
N SER A 236 42.70 -53.37 17.11
CA SER A 236 43.03 -54.50 17.99
C SER A 236 42.40 -54.30 19.38
N MET A 237 41.68 -55.34 19.84
CA MET A 237 41.22 -55.60 21.21
C MET A 237 40.05 -54.73 21.74
N ASN A 238 39.05 -55.24 22.48
CA ASN A 238 38.65 -56.61 22.85
C ASN A 238 37.20 -56.55 23.38
N GLN A 239 36.60 -57.72 23.56
CA GLN A 239 35.23 -58.00 23.98
C GLN A 239 34.89 -57.69 25.46
N ASN A 240 33.57 -57.71 25.71
CA ASN A 240 32.82 -58.03 26.95
C ASN A 240 32.62 -56.96 28.03
N SER A 241 31.36 -56.54 28.23
CA SER A 241 30.50 -57.01 29.35
C SER A 241 29.14 -56.28 29.46
N LYS A 242 28.08 -57.10 29.43
CA LYS A 242 26.84 -57.13 30.26
C LYS A 242 26.13 -55.84 30.76
N ASN A 243 24.85 -55.77 30.37
CA ASN A 243 23.59 -55.53 31.12
C ASN A 243 23.48 -54.49 32.25
N ILE A 244 22.41 -53.69 32.13
CA ILE A 244 21.30 -53.26 33.03
C ILE A 244 20.93 -51.85 32.51
N GLY A 245 19.71 -51.41 32.17
CA GLY A 245 18.33 -51.71 32.57
C GLY A 245 17.64 -50.33 32.76
N GLU A 246 16.37 -50.21 32.34
CA GLU A 246 15.40 -49.13 32.66
C GLU A 246 15.67 -47.73 32.07
N ASP A 247 14.70 -46.84 31.82
CA ASP A 247 13.29 -46.89 31.40
C ASP A 247 12.95 -45.42 31.03
N SER A 248 12.02 -45.24 30.09
CA SER A 248 11.15 -44.06 29.84
C SER A 248 11.60 -42.64 30.28
N PHE A 249 11.80 -41.72 29.33
CA PHE A 249 10.88 -40.61 28.97
C PHE A 249 11.39 -39.88 27.72
#